data_AF-A0ABD3QX99-F1
#
_entry.id   AF-A0ABD3QX99-F1
#
_cell.length_a   1.000
_cell.length_b   1.000
_cell.length_c   1.000
_cell.angle_alpha   90.00
_cell.angle_beta   90.00
_cell.angle_gamma   90.00
#
_symmetry.space_group_name_H-M   'P 1'
#
loop_
_entity.id
_entity.type
_entity.pdbx_description
1 polymer ?
#
loop_
_entity_poly.entity_id
_entity_poly.type
_entity_poly.pdbx_seq_one_letter_code
_entity_poly.pdbx_strand_id
1 'polypeptide(L)'
;MSALGDPTLNGSNHIILTPFAENRYSESSSVRMMYVNFQKEFFPLFVSHIIVLSFCIYFISYFISSPQIMTDNPYPLSAHPNDALSQYSSRDLVGYAGNPPSVTWPNGAKVALNFVLNYEEGGENCLLHGDGESEKLLSEIVGAGALVGQRHANMESLYDYGARAGFWRLHELLTRKKRNPSACKAMIQAGWEVASHGYRWWDYQNVDEATEREHIRRTVQIHKDLLGVRPVGMYQGKPNVNTRRLVVEEGGFLYDSDSYADDLPYWCTEFGKSKPHLIIPYTLSENDMRFAIPNGFSHGGEFAKYLKDSLSYLVEEGRRGSPKMMSVGLHCRLVGRSGRAKGLEEFIDFAKSLSDDVWICRRDEIALHWYKNHHPDGPKAMLSQWHHIRQRRFALSFKGDTLVTT
;
A
#
# COMPACT_ATOMS: atom_id res chain seq x y z
N MET A 1 19.51 -49.67 36.31
CA MET A 1 19.17 -48.50 37.14
C MET A 1 20.05 -47.36 36.62
N SER A 2 19.50 -46.51 35.72
CA SER A 2 19.18 -45.07 35.94
C SER A 2 20.42 -44.18 36.06
N ALA A 3 20.61 -43.01 35.45
CA ALA A 3 19.91 -42.14 34.48
C ALA A 3 20.96 -41.05 34.10
N LEU A 4 21.25 -40.76 32.83
CA LEU A 4 20.83 -39.59 32.02
C LEU A 4 20.60 -38.22 32.73
N GLY A 5 21.32 -37.19 32.22
CA GLY A 5 21.00 -35.74 32.17
C GLY A 5 21.41 -34.91 33.40
N ASP A 6 21.92 -33.67 33.35
CA ASP A 6 22.08 -32.61 32.32
C ASP A 6 22.88 -31.44 32.97
N PRO A 7 23.76 -30.66 32.29
CA PRO A 7 24.35 -29.46 32.86
C PRO A 7 23.67 -28.16 32.39
N THR A 8 23.02 -27.50 33.35
CA THR A 8 23.04 -26.04 33.64
C THR A 8 23.06 -25.03 32.48
N LEU A 9 21.93 -24.32 32.31
CA LEU A 9 21.87 -22.95 31.79
C LEU A 9 21.46 -22.00 32.93
N ASN A 10 22.40 -21.12 33.30
CA ASN A 10 22.19 -20.00 34.22
C ASN A 10 21.56 -18.83 33.44
N GLY A 11 20.41 -18.35 33.89
CA GLY A 11 19.73 -17.17 33.37
C GLY A 11 18.70 -16.67 34.38
N SER A 12 19.13 -15.75 35.23
CA SER A 12 18.36 -15.06 36.26
C SER A 12 17.21 -14.24 35.66
N ASN A 13 15.97 -14.58 36.01
CA ASN A 13 14.80 -13.72 35.84
C ASN A 13 14.18 -13.44 37.22
N HIS A 14 14.05 -12.15 37.55
CA HIS A 14 13.36 -11.67 38.74
C HIS A 14 11.85 -11.89 38.64
N ILE A 15 11.27 -12.37 39.74
CA ILE A 15 9.82 -12.60 39.95
C ILE A 15 9.31 -11.51 40.89
N ILE A 16 8.14 -10.93 40.59
CA ILE A 16 7.33 -10.15 41.53
C ILE A 16 6.00 -10.90 41.74
N LEU A 17 5.71 -11.25 42.99
CA LEU A 17 4.50 -11.92 43.48
C LEU A 17 3.66 -10.96 44.32
N THR A 18 2.34 -11.16 44.35
CA THR A 18 1.43 -10.88 45.48
C THR A 18 0.09 -11.63 45.27
N PRO A 19 -0.71 -11.97 46.31
CA PRO A 19 -0.91 -13.36 46.72
C PRO A 19 -2.35 -13.91 46.58
N PHE A 20 -2.42 -15.23 46.79
CA PHE A 20 -3.54 -16.18 46.82
C PHE A 20 -4.82 -15.79 47.59
N ALA A 21 -5.94 -16.39 47.17
CA ALA A 21 -6.84 -17.13 48.06
C ALA A 21 -7.47 -18.35 47.33
N GLU A 22 -7.19 -19.55 47.88
CA GLU A 22 -7.80 -20.86 47.57
C GLU A 22 -9.29 -20.91 47.99
N ASN A 23 -10.18 -21.83 47.58
CA ASN A 23 -10.22 -23.30 47.82
C ASN A 23 -11.51 -23.84 47.15
N ARG A 24 -11.51 -24.90 46.31
CA ARG A 24 -11.54 -26.37 46.54
C ARG A 24 -12.94 -27.04 46.56
N TYR A 25 -13.12 -28.00 45.62
CA TYR A 25 -13.91 -29.28 45.57
C TYR A 25 -15.43 -29.27 45.93
N SER A 26 -16.35 -30.14 45.46
CA SER A 26 -16.32 -31.50 44.89
C SER A 26 -17.63 -31.86 44.12
N GLU A 27 -17.50 -32.87 43.24
CA GLU A 27 -18.43 -33.96 42.82
C GLU A 27 -19.92 -33.80 42.42
N SER A 28 -20.20 -34.42 41.26
CA SER A 28 -21.44 -35.05 40.77
C SER A 28 -22.61 -34.16 40.28
N SER A 29 -22.87 -34.19 38.96
CA SER A 29 -24.22 -34.01 38.36
C SER A 29 -24.19 -34.02 36.83
N SER A 30 -23.70 -35.11 36.23
CA SER A 30 -23.67 -35.31 34.77
C SER A 30 -25.05 -35.52 34.11
N VAL A 31 -26.16 -35.46 34.86
CA VAL A 31 -27.53 -35.64 34.33
C VAL A 31 -28.38 -34.35 34.40
N ARG A 32 -27.96 -33.33 35.16
CA ARG A 32 -28.73 -32.07 35.29
C ARG A 32 -28.32 -30.99 34.28
N MET A 33 -27.15 -31.13 33.64
CA MET A 33 -26.62 -30.12 32.70
C MET A 33 -27.21 -30.23 31.28
N MET A 34 -27.68 -31.41 30.85
CA MET A 34 -28.27 -31.58 29.51
C MET A 34 -29.67 -30.94 29.38
N TYR A 35 -30.49 -30.94 30.44
CA TYR A 35 -31.84 -30.37 30.38
C TYR A 35 -31.86 -28.83 30.49
N VAL A 36 -30.87 -28.24 31.17
CA VAL A 36 -30.75 -26.78 31.32
C VAL A 36 -30.15 -26.13 30.07
N ASN A 37 -29.29 -26.82 29.33
CA ASN A 37 -28.71 -26.29 28.08
C ASN A 37 -29.70 -26.28 26.90
N PHE A 38 -30.68 -27.19 26.86
CA PHE A 38 -31.70 -27.19 25.80
C PHE A 38 -32.66 -25.98 25.90
N GLN A 39 -33.02 -25.54 27.12
CA GLN A 39 -33.87 -24.36 27.30
C GLN A 39 -33.13 -23.02 27.18
N LYS A 40 -31.82 -22.97 27.50
CA LYS A 40 -31.05 -21.72 27.43
C LYS A 40 -30.55 -21.38 26.03
N GLU A 41 -30.25 -22.36 25.18
CA GLU A 41 -29.70 -22.09 23.84
C GLU A 41 -30.75 -22.10 22.73
N PHE A 42 -31.77 -22.97 22.78
CA PHE A 42 -32.74 -23.09 21.66
C PHE A 42 -33.97 -22.19 21.80
N PHE A 43 -34.39 -21.82 23.01
CA PHE A 43 -35.55 -20.94 23.21
C PHE A 43 -35.34 -19.51 22.67
N PRO A 44 -34.17 -18.84 22.86
CA PRO A 44 -33.92 -17.54 22.24
C PRO A 44 -33.76 -17.62 20.71
N LEU A 45 -33.27 -18.75 20.18
CA LEU A 45 -33.17 -18.99 18.73
C LEU A 45 -34.55 -19.18 18.07
N PHE A 46 -35.48 -19.86 18.74
CA PHE A 46 -36.85 -20.03 18.22
C PHE A 46 -37.68 -18.74 18.31
N VAL A 47 -37.56 -18.00 19.41
CA VAL A 47 -38.23 -16.70 19.59
C VAL A 47 -37.64 -15.66 18.63
N SER A 48 -36.32 -15.63 18.40
CA SER A 48 -35.72 -14.72 17.41
C SER A 48 -36.14 -15.06 15.97
N HIS A 49 -36.26 -16.34 15.59
CA HIS A 49 -36.76 -16.69 14.26
C HIS A 49 -38.23 -16.32 14.05
N ILE A 50 -39.09 -16.48 15.07
CA ILE A 50 -40.50 -16.05 15.00
C ILE A 50 -40.61 -14.52 14.95
N ILE A 51 -39.78 -13.79 15.71
CA ILE A 51 -39.73 -12.33 15.65
C ILE A 51 -39.24 -11.87 14.27
N VAL A 52 -38.18 -12.46 13.72
CA VAL A 52 -37.65 -12.12 12.39
C VAL A 52 -38.69 -12.44 11.31
N LEU A 53 -39.35 -13.61 11.35
CA LEU A 53 -40.42 -13.92 10.40
C LEU A 53 -41.61 -12.97 10.54
N SER A 54 -41.99 -12.60 11.77
CA SER A 54 -43.09 -11.65 12.00
C SER A 54 -42.72 -10.25 11.51
N PHE A 55 -41.46 -9.83 11.68
CA PHE A 55 -40.92 -8.59 11.12
C PHE A 55 -40.88 -8.63 9.59
N CYS A 56 -40.45 -9.74 8.99
CA CYS A 56 -40.46 -9.91 7.54
C CYS A 56 -41.87 -9.90 6.96
N ILE A 57 -42.83 -10.59 7.59
CA ILE A 57 -44.24 -10.60 7.16
C ILE A 57 -44.87 -9.21 7.34
N TYR A 58 -44.54 -8.50 8.44
CA TYR A 58 -44.97 -7.11 8.64
C TYR A 58 -44.35 -6.19 7.57
N PHE A 59 -43.06 -6.31 7.27
CA PHE A 59 -42.39 -5.53 6.23
C PHE A 59 -42.96 -5.80 4.83
N ILE A 60 -43.18 -7.07 4.49
CA ILE A 60 -43.77 -7.46 3.21
C ILE A 60 -45.21 -6.95 3.11
N SER A 61 -46.01 -7.07 4.18
CA SER A 61 -47.39 -6.57 4.22
C SER A 61 -47.44 -5.03 4.16
N TYR A 62 -46.50 -4.35 4.81
CA TYR A 62 -46.35 -2.89 4.77
C TYR A 62 -45.99 -2.38 3.36
N PHE A 63 -45.09 -3.07 2.66
CA PHE A 63 -44.73 -2.75 1.27
C PHE A 63 -45.85 -3.05 0.27
N ILE A 64 -46.62 -4.13 0.47
CA ILE A 64 -47.75 -4.48 -0.40
C ILE A 64 -48.94 -3.52 -0.21
N SER A 65 -49.14 -3.00 1.01
CA SER A 65 -50.27 -2.12 1.35
C SER A 65 -50.01 -0.62 1.13
N SER A 66 -48.76 -0.21 0.90
CA SER A 66 -48.38 1.20 0.68
C SER A 66 -47.55 1.41 -0.60
N PRO A 67 -48.17 1.36 -1.81
CA PRO A 67 -47.45 1.53 -3.08
C PRO A 67 -46.82 2.93 -3.26
N GLN A 68 -47.23 3.91 -2.43
CA GLN A 68 -46.80 5.32 -2.53
C GLN A 68 -45.45 5.62 -1.88
N ILE A 69 -44.87 4.71 -1.08
CA ILE A 69 -43.59 4.98 -0.38
C ILE A 69 -42.38 4.88 -1.33
N MET A 70 -42.54 4.33 -2.55
CA MET A 70 -41.45 4.31 -3.53
C MET A 70 -41.30 5.61 -4.34
N THR A 71 -42.22 6.58 -4.24
CA THR A 71 -42.11 7.86 -4.97
C THR A 71 -41.62 9.02 -4.11
N ASP A 72 -41.76 8.93 -2.79
CA ASP A 72 -41.32 9.96 -1.85
C ASP A 72 -40.08 9.46 -1.11
N ASN A 73 -38.90 9.68 -1.68
CA ASN A 73 -37.64 9.48 -0.96
C ASN A 73 -37.62 10.41 0.27
N PRO A 74 -37.71 9.88 1.51
CA PRO A 74 -37.79 10.71 2.72
C PRO A 74 -36.47 11.39 3.05
N TYR A 75 -35.39 11.01 2.36
CA TYR A 75 -34.14 11.74 2.34
C TYR A 75 -34.19 12.65 1.12
N PRO A 76 -34.40 13.96 1.26
CA PRO A 76 -34.16 14.85 0.14
C PRO A 76 -32.74 14.56 -0.34
N LEU A 77 -32.57 14.24 -1.63
CA LEU A 77 -31.26 14.36 -2.27
C LEU A 77 -30.72 15.70 -1.80
N SER A 78 -29.48 15.72 -1.30
CA SER A 78 -28.93 16.99 -0.84
C SER A 78 -29.09 17.96 -2.01
N ALA A 79 -29.49 19.22 -1.75
CA ALA A 79 -29.70 20.19 -2.83
C ALA A 79 -28.39 20.54 -3.58
N HIS A 80 -27.33 19.74 -3.37
CA HIS A 80 -26.04 19.88 -3.97
C HIS A 80 -26.12 19.46 -5.45
N PRO A 81 -25.64 20.30 -6.38
CA PRO A 81 -25.80 20.11 -7.82
C PRO A 81 -25.10 18.85 -8.38
N ASN A 82 -24.29 18.16 -7.58
CA ASN A 82 -23.54 16.97 -7.99
C ASN A 82 -24.22 15.64 -7.59
N ASP A 83 -25.35 15.66 -6.87
CA ASP A 83 -25.95 14.45 -6.29
C ASP A 83 -26.42 13.42 -7.32
N ALA A 84 -26.70 13.86 -8.55
CA ALA A 84 -27.09 12.98 -9.66
C ALA A 84 -25.94 12.68 -10.64
N LEU A 85 -24.72 13.17 -10.37
CA LEU A 85 -23.59 13.06 -11.28
C LEU A 85 -22.63 11.96 -10.82
N SER A 86 -22.29 11.03 -11.72
CA SER A 86 -21.20 10.06 -11.53
C SER A 86 -19.85 10.60 -12.02
N GLN A 87 -19.88 11.71 -12.77
CA GLN A 87 -18.72 12.51 -13.15
C GLN A 87 -19.00 13.97 -12.81
N TYR A 88 -18.21 14.54 -11.92
CA TYR A 88 -18.32 15.95 -11.56
C TYR A 88 -16.94 16.49 -11.18
N SER A 89 -16.60 17.65 -11.75
CA SER A 89 -15.22 18.16 -11.71
C SER A 89 -14.23 17.12 -12.28
N SER A 90 -13.01 17.07 -11.75
CA SER A 90 -11.95 16.11 -12.09
C SER A 90 -12.10 14.75 -11.36
N ARG A 91 -13.32 14.34 -11.02
CA ARG A 91 -13.59 13.06 -10.34
C ARG A 91 -14.40 12.15 -11.23
N ASP A 92 -13.89 10.93 -11.40
CA ASP A 92 -14.56 9.83 -12.10
C ASP A 92 -14.91 8.74 -11.08
N LEU A 93 -16.21 8.62 -10.74
CA LEU A 93 -16.72 7.55 -9.88
C LEU A 93 -17.11 6.30 -10.68
N VAL A 94 -17.14 6.42 -12.01
CA VAL A 94 -17.57 5.35 -12.91
C VAL A 94 -16.42 4.39 -13.15
N GLY A 95 -15.23 4.93 -13.47
CA GLY A 95 -14.05 4.15 -13.83
C GLY A 95 -14.40 3.12 -14.91
N TYR A 96 -14.09 1.84 -14.66
CA TYR A 96 -14.43 0.75 -15.58
C TYR A 96 -15.89 0.26 -15.50
N ALA A 97 -16.69 0.68 -14.52
CA ALA A 97 -18.11 0.33 -14.39
C ALA A 97 -18.44 -1.18 -14.50
N GLY A 98 -17.61 -2.04 -13.89
CA GLY A 98 -17.78 -3.50 -13.97
C GLY A 98 -17.38 -4.12 -15.31
N ASN A 99 -16.88 -3.33 -16.26
CA ASN A 99 -16.37 -3.75 -17.56
C ASN A 99 -14.87 -3.40 -17.72
N PRO A 100 -13.98 -3.93 -16.86
CA PRO A 100 -12.55 -3.68 -16.98
C PRO A 100 -11.99 -4.22 -18.30
N PRO A 101 -10.88 -3.66 -18.81
CA PRO A 101 -10.23 -4.17 -20.00
C PRO A 101 -9.81 -5.63 -19.81
N SER A 102 -9.83 -6.41 -20.89
CA SER A 102 -9.29 -7.77 -20.86
C SER A 102 -7.77 -7.71 -20.78
N VAL A 103 -7.22 -7.99 -19.60
CA VAL A 103 -5.79 -7.95 -19.34
C VAL A 103 -5.22 -9.36 -19.45
N THR A 104 -4.08 -9.50 -20.13
CA THR A 104 -3.26 -10.72 -20.11
C THR A 104 -1.87 -10.35 -19.63
N TRP A 105 -1.61 -10.51 -18.34
CA TRP A 105 -0.28 -10.29 -17.79
C TRP A 105 0.74 -11.25 -18.41
N PRO A 106 2.04 -10.89 -18.41
CA PRO A 106 3.12 -11.78 -18.83
C PRO A 106 2.98 -13.18 -18.23
N ASN A 107 3.24 -14.20 -19.04
CA ASN A 107 3.12 -15.62 -18.70
C ASN A 107 1.71 -16.08 -18.29
N GLY A 108 0.67 -15.27 -18.51
CA GLY A 108 -0.70 -15.61 -18.15
C GLY A 108 -1.00 -15.47 -16.65
N ALA A 109 -0.17 -14.69 -15.93
CA ALA A 109 -0.33 -14.43 -14.51
C ALA A 109 -1.71 -13.85 -14.18
N LYS A 110 -2.19 -14.19 -12.99
CA LYS A 110 -3.51 -13.80 -12.46
C LYS A 110 -3.43 -12.47 -11.73
N VAL A 111 -2.26 -12.17 -11.15
CA VAL A 111 -1.99 -10.90 -10.48
C VAL A 111 -0.62 -10.37 -10.87
N ALA A 112 -0.54 -9.08 -11.19
CA ALA A 112 0.72 -8.33 -11.25
C ALA A 112 1.04 -7.79 -9.84
N LEU A 113 2.02 -8.36 -9.15
CA LEU A 113 2.40 -7.97 -7.78
C LEU A 113 3.57 -6.98 -7.82
N ASN A 114 3.33 -5.77 -7.30
CA ASN A 114 4.31 -4.69 -7.28
C ASN A 114 4.67 -4.28 -5.83
N PHE A 115 5.89 -4.59 -5.41
CA PHE A 115 6.44 -4.10 -4.14
C PHE A 115 6.99 -2.68 -4.32
N VAL A 116 6.63 -1.77 -3.42
CA VAL A 116 7.09 -0.38 -3.42
C VAL A 116 7.78 -0.07 -2.11
N LEU A 117 9.10 0.15 -2.16
CA LEU A 117 9.89 0.57 -1.01
C LEU A 117 10.07 2.09 -1.01
N ASN A 118 9.42 2.77 -0.08
CA ASN A 118 9.57 4.20 0.15
C ASN A 118 10.90 4.45 0.89
N TYR A 119 11.68 5.38 0.36
CA TYR A 119 12.91 5.88 0.96
C TYR A 119 12.74 7.38 1.18
N GLU A 120 12.34 7.73 2.39
CA GLU A 120 11.94 9.09 2.78
C GLU A 120 12.88 9.65 3.86
N GLU A 121 13.70 8.77 4.44
CA GLU A 121 14.65 9.06 5.50
C GLU A 121 15.72 10.07 5.05
N GLY A 122 15.71 11.26 5.67
CA GLY A 122 16.51 12.43 5.30
C GLY A 122 15.75 13.45 4.44
N GLY A 123 14.49 13.17 4.08
CA GLY A 123 13.63 14.06 3.30
C GLY A 123 12.40 14.58 4.06
N GLU A 124 12.17 14.09 5.28
CA GLU A 124 11.04 14.42 6.16
C GLU A 124 11.07 15.85 6.69
N ASN A 125 10.00 16.26 7.38
CA ASN A 125 9.96 17.54 8.08
C ASN A 125 10.99 17.57 9.23
N CYS A 126 11.95 18.48 9.13
CA CYS A 126 12.99 18.65 10.13
C CYS A 126 13.49 20.09 10.12
N LEU A 127 13.69 20.66 11.31
CA LEU A 127 14.30 22.00 11.43
C LEU A 127 15.69 22.07 10.81
N LEU A 128 16.42 20.95 10.77
CA LEU A 128 17.74 20.90 10.13
C LEU A 128 17.65 21.00 8.60
N HIS A 129 16.48 20.73 8.02
CA HIS A 129 16.19 20.95 6.60
C HIS A 129 15.65 22.37 6.34
N GLY A 130 15.51 23.20 7.37
CA GLY A 130 14.94 24.56 7.29
C GLY A 130 13.42 24.60 7.45
N ASP A 131 12.78 23.50 7.85
CA ASP A 131 11.32 23.45 8.00
C ASP A 131 10.87 24.11 9.33
N GLY A 132 9.66 24.66 9.35
CA GLY A 132 9.12 25.37 10.51
C GLY A 132 8.66 24.48 11.68
N GLU A 133 8.51 23.18 11.45
CA GLU A 133 8.06 22.21 12.45
C GLU A 133 8.73 20.85 12.28
N SER A 134 8.72 20.03 13.33
CA SER A 134 9.19 18.65 13.27
C SER A 134 8.21 17.72 12.55
N GLU A 135 8.72 16.61 12.03
CA GLU A 135 7.90 15.50 11.55
C GLU A 135 7.02 14.91 12.66
N LYS A 136 5.86 14.38 12.27
CA LYS A 136 4.82 13.80 13.13
C LYS A 136 4.23 12.49 12.58
N LEU A 137 4.45 12.18 11.30
CA LEU A 137 3.82 11.07 10.62
C LEU A 137 4.71 9.81 10.58
N LEU A 138 4.03 8.67 10.43
CA LEU A 138 4.62 7.35 10.15
C LEU A 138 5.76 6.99 11.09
N SER A 139 5.44 7.06 12.38
CA SER A 139 6.35 6.83 13.48
C SER A 139 5.75 5.87 14.50
N GLU A 140 6.60 5.32 15.38
CA GLU A 140 6.15 4.47 16.49
C GLU A 140 5.48 5.28 17.62
N ILE A 141 5.48 6.61 17.52
CA ILE A 141 4.83 7.54 18.44
C ILE A 141 3.47 7.90 17.85
N VAL A 142 2.53 6.95 17.93
CA VAL A 142 1.20 7.10 17.35
C VAL A 142 0.48 8.30 17.98
N GLY A 143 -0.01 9.21 17.14
CA GLY A 143 -0.70 10.43 17.58
C GLY A 143 0.22 11.59 17.96
N ALA A 144 1.53 11.50 17.69
CA ALA A 144 2.45 12.63 17.87
C ALA A 144 1.96 13.87 17.11
N GLY A 145 2.01 15.03 17.78
CA GLY A 145 1.89 16.33 17.14
C GLY A 145 3.24 16.84 16.66
N ALA A 146 3.25 17.70 15.64
CA ALA A 146 4.48 18.39 15.24
C ALA A 146 4.91 19.39 16.31
N LEU A 147 6.22 19.50 16.56
CA LEU A 147 6.78 20.52 17.42
C LEU A 147 7.16 21.73 16.58
N VAL A 148 6.42 22.82 16.77
CA VAL A 148 6.65 24.08 16.06
C VAL A 148 7.95 24.72 16.55
N GLY A 149 8.83 25.05 15.61
CA GLY A 149 10.11 25.73 15.91
C GLY A 149 11.07 24.93 16.78
N GLN A 150 10.87 23.60 16.94
CA GLN A 150 11.71 22.75 17.77
C GLN A 150 12.02 21.42 17.10
N ARG A 151 13.23 20.91 17.36
CA ARG A 151 13.64 19.57 16.93
C ARG A 151 12.90 18.50 17.73
N HIS A 152 12.58 17.40 17.07
CA HIS A 152 11.97 16.23 17.70
C HIS A 152 12.92 15.03 17.61
N ALA A 153 13.90 14.97 18.52
CA ALA A 153 15.00 13.99 18.47
C ALA A 153 14.52 12.53 18.39
N ASN A 154 13.42 12.18 19.06
CA ASN A 154 12.85 10.84 18.97
C ASN A 154 12.32 10.53 17.56
N MET A 155 11.81 11.54 16.83
CA MET A 155 11.27 11.36 15.49
C MET A 155 12.42 11.25 14.49
N GLU A 156 13.37 12.17 14.55
CA GLU A 156 14.59 12.16 13.74
C GLU A 156 15.31 10.80 13.84
N SER A 157 15.47 10.26 15.06
CA SER A 157 16.12 8.95 15.26
C SER A 157 15.33 7.73 14.73
N LEU A 158 14.00 7.84 14.57
CA LEU A 158 13.19 6.81 13.91
C LEU A 158 13.45 6.80 12.40
N TYR A 159 13.55 7.97 11.77
CA TYR A 159 13.92 8.09 10.37
C TYR A 159 15.38 7.65 10.16
N ASP A 160 16.30 8.00 11.06
CA ASP A 160 17.67 7.49 11.03
C ASP A 160 17.72 5.94 11.02
N TYR A 161 16.86 5.27 11.79
CA TYR A 161 16.80 3.81 11.79
C TYR A 161 16.45 3.24 10.42
N GLY A 162 15.49 3.86 9.71
CA GLY A 162 15.11 3.44 8.37
C GLY A 162 16.29 3.44 7.41
N ALA A 163 17.06 4.54 7.38
CA ALA A 163 18.25 4.64 6.53
C ALA A 163 19.39 3.71 6.99
N ARG A 164 19.60 3.56 8.30
CA ARG A 164 20.77 2.88 8.86
C ARG A 164 20.63 1.36 8.96
N ALA A 165 19.41 0.84 9.14
CA ALA A 165 19.18 -0.59 9.38
C ALA A 165 17.99 -1.14 8.58
N GLY A 166 16.91 -0.39 8.50
CA GLY A 166 15.68 -0.80 7.83
C GLY A 166 15.88 -1.10 6.35
N PHE A 167 16.45 -0.13 5.61
CA PHE A 167 16.74 -0.24 4.19
C PHE A 167 17.56 -1.49 3.87
N TRP A 168 18.66 -1.73 4.59
CA TRP A 168 19.56 -2.87 4.33
C TRP A 168 18.88 -4.22 4.56
N ARG A 169 18.04 -4.32 5.59
CA ARG A 169 17.26 -5.53 5.85
C ARG A 169 16.28 -5.81 4.71
N LEU A 170 15.61 -4.78 4.21
CA LEU A 170 14.64 -4.92 3.12
C LEU A 170 15.34 -5.18 1.78
N HIS A 171 16.47 -4.51 1.52
CA HIS A 171 17.32 -4.79 0.36
C HIS A 171 17.78 -6.25 0.34
N GLU A 172 18.24 -6.79 1.46
CA GLU A 172 18.61 -8.21 1.55
C GLU A 172 17.42 -9.15 1.28
N LEU A 173 16.27 -8.88 1.90
CA LEU A 173 15.04 -9.68 1.70
C LEU A 173 14.57 -9.68 0.23
N LEU A 174 14.66 -8.52 -0.43
CA LEU A 174 14.18 -8.33 -1.80
C LEU A 174 15.22 -8.72 -2.87
N THR A 175 16.52 -8.87 -2.54
CA THR A 175 17.59 -9.15 -3.53
C THR A 175 18.39 -10.44 -3.34
N ARG A 176 18.35 -11.09 -2.17
CA ARG A 176 19.13 -12.31 -1.81
C ARG A 176 20.56 -12.39 -2.42
N LYS A 177 21.35 -11.30 -2.37
CA LYS A 177 22.83 -11.27 -2.58
C LYS A 177 23.52 -10.24 -1.66
N LYS A 178 24.79 -10.49 -1.28
CA LYS A 178 25.58 -9.76 -0.23
C LYS A 178 26.10 -8.36 -0.62
N ARG A 179 25.88 -7.42 0.32
CA ARG A 179 26.63 -6.24 0.84
C ARG A 179 27.30 -5.15 -0.05
N ASN A 180 26.85 -3.93 0.27
CA ASN A 180 27.47 -2.59 0.43
C ASN A 180 27.99 -1.78 -0.77
N PRO A 181 27.05 -1.05 -1.40
CA PRO A 181 27.23 0.35 -1.81
C PRO A 181 26.14 1.26 -1.22
N SER A 182 26.25 2.60 -1.30
CA SER A 182 25.20 3.56 -0.87
C SER A 182 23.79 3.20 -1.40
N ALA A 183 22.71 3.60 -0.70
CA ALA A 183 21.35 3.13 -0.97
C ALA A 183 20.93 3.24 -2.46
N CYS A 184 21.17 4.38 -3.10
CA CYS A 184 20.91 4.57 -4.54
C CYS A 184 21.69 3.58 -5.42
N LYS A 185 22.99 3.41 -5.17
CA LYS A 185 23.84 2.46 -5.91
C LYS A 185 23.39 1.02 -5.67
N ALA A 186 22.93 0.68 -4.46
CA ALA A 186 22.37 -0.62 -4.13
C ALA A 186 21.05 -0.92 -4.87
N MET A 187 20.17 0.08 -5.02
CA MET A 187 18.93 -0.03 -5.80
C MET A 187 19.23 -0.25 -7.29
N ILE A 188 20.14 0.55 -7.87
CA ILE A 188 20.55 0.41 -9.28
C ILE A 188 21.15 -0.98 -9.53
N GLN A 189 22.08 -1.43 -8.68
CA GLN A 189 22.71 -2.74 -8.81
C GLN A 189 21.72 -3.90 -8.68
N ALA A 190 20.65 -3.71 -7.91
CA ALA A 190 19.56 -4.67 -7.80
C ALA A 190 18.62 -4.70 -9.02
N GLY A 191 18.82 -3.81 -10.01
CA GLY A 191 17.94 -3.66 -11.17
C GLY A 191 16.56 -3.14 -10.80
N TRP A 192 16.44 -2.46 -9.66
CA TRP A 192 15.20 -1.84 -9.21
C TRP A 192 14.92 -0.58 -10.02
N GLU A 193 13.64 -0.29 -10.18
CA GLU A 193 13.20 1.01 -10.65
C GLU A 193 13.33 2.00 -9.48
N VAL A 194 13.89 3.17 -9.76
CA VAL A 194 13.91 4.30 -8.82
C VAL A 194 12.93 5.36 -9.34
N ALA A 195 11.65 5.16 -9.03
CA ALA A 195 10.60 6.14 -9.27
C ALA A 195 10.78 7.35 -8.35
N SER A 196 10.19 8.49 -8.71
CA SER A 196 10.26 9.68 -7.87
C SER A 196 9.22 9.64 -6.76
N HIS A 197 9.64 9.98 -5.53
CA HIS A 197 8.75 10.31 -4.42
C HIS A 197 8.74 11.82 -4.08
N GLY A 198 8.82 12.69 -5.10
CA GLY A 198 8.90 14.14 -4.93
C GLY A 198 10.28 14.64 -4.47
N TYR A 199 10.39 15.95 -4.22
CA TYR A 199 11.66 16.59 -3.80
C TYR A 199 11.84 16.54 -2.28
N ARG A 200 10.74 16.71 -1.55
CA ARG A 200 10.62 16.68 -0.10
C ARG A 200 9.39 15.86 0.26
N TRP A 201 9.43 15.17 1.39
CA TRP A 201 8.28 14.41 1.89
C TRP A 201 7.31 15.32 2.68
N TRP A 202 6.91 16.42 2.07
CA TRP A 202 5.99 17.41 2.65
C TRP A 202 4.53 17.09 2.37
N ASP A 203 3.63 17.80 3.05
CA ASP A 203 2.24 17.96 2.62
C ASP A 203 2.17 19.08 1.56
N TYR A 204 1.83 18.73 0.32
CA TYR A 204 1.75 19.68 -0.79
C TYR A 204 0.37 20.35 -0.92
N GLN A 205 -0.61 19.98 -0.09
CA GLN A 205 -1.99 20.47 -0.16
C GLN A 205 -2.11 21.99 -0.30
N ASN A 206 -1.20 22.74 0.33
CA ASN A 206 -1.19 24.20 0.33
C ASN A 206 0.12 24.83 -0.21
N VAL A 207 0.99 24.04 -0.84
CA VAL A 207 2.17 24.57 -1.53
C VAL A 207 1.72 25.31 -2.79
N ASP A 208 2.27 26.50 -3.04
CA ASP A 208 1.92 27.26 -4.23
C ASP A 208 2.44 26.59 -5.51
N GLU A 209 1.73 26.81 -6.61
CA GLU A 209 2.00 26.13 -7.88
C GLU A 209 3.42 26.35 -8.41
N ALA A 210 3.98 27.56 -8.24
CA ALA A 210 5.31 27.88 -8.76
C ALA A 210 6.39 27.09 -7.99
N THR A 211 6.27 27.02 -6.67
CA THR A 211 7.14 26.22 -5.81
C THR A 211 7.02 24.73 -6.12
N GLU A 212 5.80 24.19 -6.19
CA GLU A 212 5.60 22.77 -6.49
C GLU A 212 6.15 22.37 -7.87
N ARG A 213 5.95 23.22 -8.88
CA ARG A 213 6.51 23.03 -10.22
C ARG A 213 8.03 22.98 -10.20
N GLU A 214 8.67 23.88 -9.44
CA GLU A 214 10.13 23.85 -9.29
C GLU A 214 10.59 22.59 -8.55
N HIS A 215 9.88 22.17 -7.51
CA HIS A 215 10.18 20.91 -6.81
C HIS A 215 10.15 19.70 -7.76
N ILE A 216 9.13 19.60 -8.62
CA ILE A 216 9.04 18.55 -9.66
C ILE A 216 10.25 18.59 -10.60
N ARG A 217 10.67 19.79 -11.05
CA ARG A 217 11.86 19.94 -11.90
C ARG A 217 13.14 19.51 -11.18
N ARG A 218 13.32 19.93 -9.92
CA ARG A 218 14.48 19.61 -9.09
C ARG A 218 14.59 18.11 -8.85
N THR A 219 13.46 17.45 -8.59
CA THR A 219 13.37 16.00 -8.50
C THR A 219 13.91 15.30 -9.75
N VAL A 220 13.46 15.71 -10.95
CA VAL A 220 13.95 15.13 -12.21
C VAL A 220 15.46 15.34 -12.37
N GLN A 221 15.95 16.53 -12.00
CA GLN A 221 17.38 16.86 -12.06
C GLN A 221 18.21 16.00 -11.10
N ILE A 222 17.79 15.86 -9.85
CA ILE A 222 18.48 15.05 -8.82
C ILE A 222 18.59 13.59 -9.25
N HIS A 223 17.53 13.01 -9.80
CA HIS A 223 17.61 11.64 -10.32
C HIS A 223 18.62 11.51 -11.47
N LYS A 224 18.68 12.48 -12.39
CA LYS A 224 19.69 12.48 -13.46
C LYS A 224 21.10 12.58 -12.89
N ASP A 225 21.31 13.45 -11.92
CA ASP A 225 22.63 13.70 -11.33
C ASP A 225 23.12 12.51 -10.49
N LEU A 226 22.23 11.88 -9.71
CA LEU A 226 22.58 10.79 -8.80
C LEU A 226 22.58 9.41 -9.47
N LEU A 227 21.66 9.18 -10.41
CA LEU A 227 21.40 7.85 -10.98
C LEU A 227 21.80 7.75 -12.45
N GLY A 228 22.18 8.87 -13.07
CA GLY A 228 22.44 8.96 -14.51
C GLY A 228 21.17 8.88 -15.38
N VAL A 229 20.00 8.71 -14.77
CA VAL A 229 18.73 8.49 -15.46
C VAL A 229 17.61 9.29 -14.82
N ARG A 230 16.74 9.89 -15.64
CA ARG A 230 15.50 10.52 -15.15
C ARG A 230 14.51 9.47 -14.60
N PRO A 231 13.65 9.83 -13.63
CA PRO A 231 12.54 8.98 -13.24
C PRO A 231 11.50 8.95 -14.36
N VAL A 232 10.79 7.83 -14.46
CA VAL A 232 9.67 7.64 -15.40
C VAL A 232 8.33 7.52 -14.70
N GLY A 233 8.33 7.34 -13.38
CA GLY A 233 7.16 7.39 -12.53
C GLY A 233 7.29 8.45 -11.44
N MET A 234 6.16 8.99 -10.99
CA MET A 234 6.08 9.87 -9.83
C MET A 234 4.95 9.46 -8.88
N TYR A 235 5.21 9.57 -7.58
CA TYR A 235 4.21 9.48 -6.52
C TYR A 235 4.50 10.60 -5.52
N GLN A 236 3.58 11.53 -5.30
CA GLN A 236 3.76 12.61 -4.32
C GLN A 236 3.27 12.20 -2.93
N GLY A 237 2.26 11.33 -2.86
CA GLY A 237 1.66 10.76 -1.66
C GLY A 237 0.72 11.71 -0.92
N LYS A 238 1.19 12.94 -0.65
CA LYS A 238 0.42 14.04 -0.06
C LYS A 238 0.25 15.17 -1.08
N PRO A 239 -0.47 14.94 -2.21
CA PRO A 239 -0.50 15.87 -3.33
C PRO A 239 -1.39 17.08 -3.07
N ASN A 240 -1.09 18.17 -3.78
CA ASN A 240 -2.04 19.21 -4.13
C ASN A 240 -3.04 18.70 -5.19
N VAL A 241 -4.21 19.33 -5.33
CA VAL A 241 -5.12 19.08 -6.46
C VAL A 241 -4.47 19.37 -7.82
N ASN A 242 -3.46 20.24 -7.85
CA ASN A 242 -2.70 20.59 -9.05
C ASN A 242 -1.55 19.63 -9.36
N THR A 243 -1.09 18.80 -8.41
CA THR A 243 0.13 17.99 -8.55
C THR A 243 0.12 17.17 -9.83
N ARG A 244 -0.97 16.44 -10.10
CA ARG A 244 -1.06 15.59 -11.30
C ARG A 244 -0.96 16.40 -12.58
N ARG A 245 -1.62 17.55 -12.65
CA ARG A 245 -1.50 18.46 -13.79
C ARG A 245 -0.05 18.90 -13.99
N LEU A 246 0.66 19.26 -12.91
CA LEU A 246 2.07 19.67 -12.98
C LEU A 246 2.99 18.52 -13.44
N VAL A 247 2.73 17.29 -12.99
CA VAL A 247 3.44 16.07 -13.44
C VAL A 247 3.23 15.85 -14.94
N VAL A 248 1.98 15.97 -15.41
CA VAL A 248 1.64 15.85 -16.83
C VAL A 248 2.28 16.97 -17.67
N GLU A 249 2.30 18.19 -17.15
CA GLU A 249 2.92 19.35 -17.82
C GLU A 249 4.46 19.26 -17.89
N GLU A 250 5.14 18.58 -16.95
CA GLU A 250 6.57 18.28 -17.07
C GLU A 250 6.85 17.41 -18.31
N GLY A 251 5.94 16.48 -18.62
CA GLY A 251 5.83 15.82 -19.92
C GLY A 251 6.76 14.63 -20.15
N GLY A 252 7.60 14.25 -19.18
CA GLY A 252 8.52 13.12 -19.32
C GLY A 252 8.24 11.92 -18.40
N PHE A 253 7.18 11.97 -17.60
CA PHE A 253 6.70 10.84 -16.81
C PHE A 253 5.79 9.93 -17.66
N LEU A 254 6.03 8.62 -17.60
CA LEU A 254 5.17 7.61 -18.20
C LEU A 254 3.90 7.40 -17.39
N TYR A 255 4.01 7.49 -16.07
CA TYR A 255 2.90 7.29 -15.16
C TYR A 255 3.03 8.12 -13.87
N ASP A 256 1.90 8.33 -13.19
CA ASP A 256 1.85 8.73 -11.79
C ASP A 256 1.10 7.68 -10.93
N SER A 257 1.22 7.79 -9.62
CA SER A 257 0.56 6.89 -8.67
C SER A 257 -0.18 7.62 -7.55
N ASP A 258 -0.51 8.91 -7.74
CA ASP A 258 -1.31 9.71 -6.81
C ASP A 258 -2.82 9.44 -7.01
N SER A 259 -3.18 8.15 -6.91
CA SER A 259 -4.52 7.62 -6.93
C SER A 259 -4.59 6.28 -6.21
N TYR A 260 -5.73 6.00 -5.59
CA TYR A 260 -6.04 4.76 -4.87
C TYR A 260 -7.35 4.12 -5.37
N ALA A 261 -7.78 4.49 -6.58
CA ALA A 261 -9.17 4.38 -7.01
C ALA A 261 -9.49 3.12 -7.83
N ASP A 262 -8.53 2.24 -8.12
CA ASP A 262 -8.75 1.06 -8.97
C ASP A 262 -7.71 -0.04 -8.71
N ASP A 263 -8.00 -1.26 -9.13
CA ASP A 263 -7.12 -2.44 -9.10
C ASP A 263 -6.39 -2.68 -10.43
N LEU A 264 -6.58 -1.77 -11.41
CA LEU A 264 -5.91 -1.73 -12.70
C LEU A 264 -5.40 -0.33 -13.04
N PRO A 265 -4.32 -0.21 -13.85
CA PRO A 265 -3.94 1.07 -14.44
C PRO A 265 -5.06 1.64 -15.31
N TYR A 266 -5.15 2.96 -15.44
CA TYR A 266 -6.12 3.63 -16.29
C TYR A 266 -5.59 4.97 -16.83
N TRP A 267 -6.18 5.47 -17.92
CA TRP A 267 -5.69 6.67 -18.60
C TRP A 267 -6.43 7.92 -18.13
N CYS A 268 -5.68 8.92 -17.66
CA CYS A 268 -6.17 10.27 -17.44
C CYS A 268 -6.00 11.12 -18.71
N THR A 269 -7.07 11.75 -19.16
CA THR A 269 -7.08 12.65 -20.33
C THR A 269 -7.31 14.12 -19.98
N GLU A 270 -7.48 14.43 -18.68
CA GLU A 270 -7.90 15.75 -18.20
C GLU A 270 -6.88 16.86 -18.47
N PHE A 271 -5.58 16.56 -18.33
CA PHE A 271 -4.51 17.58 -18.33
C PHE A 271 -3.64 17.55 -19.59
N GLY A 272 -3.82 16.56 -20.46
CA GLY A 272 -3.05 16.43 -21.68
C GLY A 272 -3.69 17.21 -22.83
N LYS A 273 -3.05 18.27 -23.32
CA LYS A 273 -3.45 19.02 -24.54
C LYS A 273 -3.44 18.17 -25.84
N SER A 274 -3.29 16.84 -25.77
CA SER A 274 -3.31 15.87 -26.88
C SER A 274 -2.80 14.47 -26.50
N LYS A 275 -2.36 14.21 -25.25
CA LYS A 275 -1.77 12.91 -24.86
C LYS A 275 -2.37 12.37 -23.55
N PRO A 276 -2.84 11.10 -23.52
CA PRO A 276 -3.27 10.46 -22.30
C PRO A 276 -2.07 10.24 -21.36
N HIS A 277 -2.29 10.38 -20.05
CA HIS A 277 -1.31 10.08 -19.00
C HIS A 277 -1.74 8.83 -18.23
N LEU A 278 -0.81 7.92 -17.95
CA LEU A 278 -1.15 6.68 -17.27
C LEU A 278 -1.18 6.88 -15.76
N ILE A 279 -2.27 6.48 -15.12
CA ILE A 279 -2.35 6.35 -13.68
C ILE A 279 -2.16 4.87 -13.34
N ILE A 280 -1.22 4.57 -12.44
CA ILE A 280 -1.04 3.25 -11.83
C ILE A 280 -1.39 3.36 -10.34
N PRO A 281 -2.59 2.93 -9.90
CA PRO A 281 -3.04 3.12 -8.52
C PRO A 281 -2.09 2.52 -7.47
N TYR A 282 -1.88 3.27 -6.39
CA TYR A 282 -1.14 2.83 -5.21
C TYR A 282 -2.10 2.31 -4.12
N THR A 283 -1.58 2.05 -2.92
CA THR A 283 -2.36 1.50 -1.80
C THR A 283 -2.01 2.17 -0.47
N LEU A 284 -3.03 2.40 0.35
CA LEU A 284 -2.91 2.72 1.77
C LEU A 284 -3.40 1.56 2.67
N SER A 285 -3.95 0.49 2.07
CA SER A 285 -4.46 -0.72 2.74
C SER A 285 -3.37 -1.79 2.88
N GLU A 286 -2.82 -2.27 1.76
CA GLU A 286 -1.70 -3.21 1.66
C GLU A 286 -0.36 -2.48 1.91
N ASN A 287 -0.31 -1.73 3.00
CA ASN A 287 0.76 -0.78 3.27
C ASN A 287 1.22 -0.87 4.74
N ASP A 288 2.52 -0.99 4.96
CA ASP A 288 3.11 -1.09 6.30
C ASP A 288 3.01 0.23 7.10
N MET A 289 2.61 1.34 6.49
CA MET A 289 2.19 2.57 7.20
C MET A 289 1.13 2.27 8.26
N ARG A 290 0.34 1.20 8.06
CA ARG A 290 -0.65 0.71 9.01
C ARG A 290 -0.02 0.29 10.33
N PHE A 291 1.28 0.01 10.45
CA PHE A 291 1.92 -0.20 11.76
C PHE A 291 2.00 1.08 12.63
N ALA A 292 1.78 2.25 12.04
CA ALA A 292 2.03 3.55 12.66
C ALA A 292 0.75 4.41 12.80
N ILE A 293 -0.44 3.81 12.68
CA ILE A 293 -1.73 4.51 12.84
C ILE A 293 -2.57 3.85 13.94
N PRO A 294 -3.54 4.56 14.55
CA PRO A 294 -4.32 4.03 15.69
C PRO A 294 -5.05 2.70 15.41
N ASN A 295 -5.59 2.52 14.20
CA ASN A 295 -6.33 1.30 13.79
C ASN A 295 -5.47 0.42 12.86
N GLY A 296 -4.23 0.26 13.29
CA GLY A 296 -3.14 -0.33 12.55
C GLY A 296 -2.95 -1.83 12.73
N PHE A 297 -1.90 -2.36 12.09
CA PHE A 297 -1.37 -3.68 12.43
C PHE A 297 -0.52 -3.58 13.69
N SER A 298 -0.70 -4.53 14.61
CA SER A 298 0.06 -4.59 15.86
C SER A 298 1.42 -5.28 15.66
N HIS A 299 1.51 -6.26 14.76
CA HIS A 299 2.72 -7.06 14.53
C HIS A 299 2.80 -7.66 13.12
N GLY A 300 3.98 -8.18 12.73
CA GLY A 300 4.25 -8.70 11.39
C GLY A 300 3.25 -9.76 10.90
N GLY A 301 2.79 -10.65 11.79
CA GLY A 301 1.83 -11.70 11.44
C GLY A 301 0.47 -11.19 10.93
N GLU A 302 -0.06 -10.08 11.48
CA GLU A 302 -1.32 -9.49 10.99
C GLU A 302 -1.14 -8.92 9.58
N PHE A 303 -0.03 -8.21 9.35
CA PHE A 303 0.30 -7.68 8.02
C PHE A 303 0.48 -8.80 7.00
N ALA A 304 1.21 -9.86 7.36
CA ALA A 304 1.41 -11.03 6.52
C ALA A 304 0.07 -11.68 6.16
N LYS A 305 -0.81 -11.87 7.15
CA LYS A 305 -2.14 -12.45 6.91
C LYS A 305 -2.97 -11.57 5.98
N TYR A 306 -3.03 -10.26 6.22
CA TYR A 306 -3.78 -9.33 5.37
C TYR A 306 -3.30 -9.38 3.92
N LEU A 307 -1.98 -9.32 3.70
CA LEU A 307 -1.40 -9.41 2.35
C LEU A 307 -1.67 -10.74 1.67
N LYS A 308 -1.60 -11.87 2.40
CA LYS A 308 -1.91 -13.21 1.87
C LYS A 308 -3.38 -13.31 1.46
N ASP A 309 -4.29 -12.79 2.28
CA ASP A 309 -5.72 -12.80 2.00
C ASP A 309 -6.03 -11.93 0.76
N SER A 310 -5.49 -10.70 0.68
CA SER A 310 -5.65 -9.82 -0.51
C SER A 310 -5.10 -10.47 -1.78
N LEU A 311 -3.88 -11.02 -1.75
CA LEU A 311 -3.29 -11.68 -2.92
C LEU A 311 -4.09 -12.90 -3.35
N SER A 312 -4.55 -13.73 -2.40
CA SER A 312 -5.34 -14.93 -2.70
C SER A 312 -6.66 -14.55 -3.38
N TYR A 313 -7.34 -13.52 -2.89
CA TYR A 313 -8.58 -13.03 -3.49
C TYR A 313 -8.38 -12.55 -4.93
N LEU A 314 -7.36 -11.73 -5.17
CA LEU A 314 -7.05 -11.23 -6.52
C LEU A 314 -6.61 -12.36 -7.47
N VAL A 315 -5.91 -13.38 -6.96
CA VAL A 315 -5.58 -14.57 -7.76
C VAL A 315 -6.85 -15.33 -8.15
N GLU A 316 -7.81 -15.49 -7.25
CA GLU A 316 -9.11 -16.11 -7.57
C GLU A 316 -9.90 -15.30 -8.59
N GLU A 317 -9.92 -13.97 -8.50
CA GLU A 317 -10.48 -13.11 -9.56
C GLU A 317 -9.78 -13.29 -10.90
N GLY A 318 -8.45 -13.32 -10.91
CA GLY A 318 -7.68 -13.56 -12.12
C GLY A 318 -7.93 -14.93 -12.72
N ARG A 319 -8.08 -15.98 -11.90
CA ARG A 319 -8.46 -17.34 -12.35
C ARG A 319 -9.88 -17.37 -12.95
N ARG A 320 -10.79 -16.51 -12.48
CA ARG A 320 -12.12 -16.29 -13.07
C ARG A 320 -12.11 -15.42 -14.35
N GLY A 321 -10.92 -15.02 -14.82
CA GLY A 321 -10.75 -14.27 -16.06
C GLY A 321 -10.67 -12.75 -15.88
N SER A 322 -10.53 -12.26 -14.64
CA SER A 322 -10.46 -10.82 -14.33
C SER A 322 -9.16 -10.46 -13.60
N PRO A 323 -7.98 -10.69 -14.19
CA PRO A 323 -6.70 -10.43 -13.52
C PRO A 323 -6.51 -8.96 -13.17
N LYS A 324 -5.81 -8.70 -12.07
CA LYS A 324 -5.60 -7.36 -11.47
C LYS A 324 -4.14 -7.11 -11.15
N MET A 325 -3.81 -5.92 -10.66
CA MET A 325 -2.55 -5.67 -9.97
C MET A 325 -2.74 -5.56 -8.46
N MET A 326 -1.66 -5.77 -7.71
CA MET A 326 -1.60 -5.55 -6.27
C MET A 326 -0.34 -4.74 -5.95
N SER A 327 -0.50 -3.58 -5.32
CA SER A 327 0.62 -2.82 -4.76
C SER A 327 0.88 -3.29 -3.32
N VAL A 328 2.14 -3.29 -2.89
CA VAL A 328 2.51 -3.48 -1.47
C VAL A 328 3.43 -2.35 -1.05
N GLY A 329 2.92 -1.44 -0.23
CA GLY A 329 3.65 -0.28 0.27
C GLY A 329 4.51 -0.61 1.48
N LEU A 330 5.79 -0.26 1.42
CA LEU A 330 6.79 -0.56 2.44
C LEU A 330 7.57 0.71 2.79
N HIS A 331 7.92 0.90 4.06
CA HIS A 331 8.76 2.01 4.52
C HIS A 331 9.96 1.46 5.28
N CYS A 332 11.16 1.97 4.99
CA CYS A 332 12.40 1.46 5.57
C CYS A 332 12.36 1.46 7.11
N ARG A 333 11.90 2.56 7.73
CA ARG A 333 11.79 2.69 9.19
C ARG A 333 10.68 1.84 9.84
N LEU A 334 9.70 1.35 9.08
CA LEU A 334 8.56 0.61 9.62
C LEU A 334 8.76 -0.91 9.47
N VAL A 335 8.43 -1.51 8.32
CA VAL A 335 8.58 -2.96 8.09
C VAL A 335 10.04 -3.41 8.15
N GLY A 336 10.99 -2.49 7.99
CA GLY A 336 12.39 -2.76 8.25
C GLY A 336 12.69 -3.16 9.70
N ARG A 337 11.82 -2.91 10.69
CA ARG A 337 12.00 -3.44 12.06
C ARG A 337 11.97 -4.98 12.06
N SER A 338 12.86 -5.63 12.79
CA SER A 338 13.06 -7.09 12.71
C SER A 338 11.79 -7.92 12.91
N GLY A 339 10.94 -7.59 13.88
CA GLY A 339 9.68 -8.29 14.13
C GLY A 339 8.64 -8.12 13.01
N ARG A 340 8.64 -6.97 12.33
CA ARG A 340 7.73 -6.69 11.20
C ARG A 340 8.24 -7.29 9.91
N ALA A 341 9.56 -7.24 9.70
CA ALA A 341 10.25 -7.82 8.54
C ALA A 341 9.97 -9.32 8.40
N LYS A 342 9.80 -10.05 9.51
CA LYS A 342 9.45 -11.47 9.47
C LYS A 342 8.10 -11.73 8.79
N GLY A 343 7.10 -10.89 9.04
CA GLY A 343 5.81 -10.97 8.37
C GLY A 343 5.90 -10.70 6.86
N LEU A 344 6.74 -9.74 6.45
CA LEU A 344 6.99 -9.48 5.04
C LEU A 344 7.70 -10.66 4.37
N GLU A 345 8.69 -11.27 5.02
CA GLU A 345 9.37 -12.47 4.52
C GLU A 345 8.36 -13.60 4.28
N GLU A 346 7.46 -13.85 5.24
CA GLU A 346 6.40 -14.85 5.10
C GLU A 346 5.45 -14.57 3.93
N PHE A 347 5.13 -13.31 3.65
CA PHE A 347 4.32 -12.94 2.49
C PHE A 347 5.09 -13.13 1.17
N ILE A 348 6.37 -12.75 1.12
CA ILE A 348 7.22 -12.95 -0.07
C ILE A 348 7.32 -14.44 -0.41
N ASP A 349 7.52 -15.29 0.60
CA ASP A 349 7.58 -16.74 0.40
C ASP A 349 6.23 -17.30 -0.08
N PHE A 350 5.11 -16.79 0.45
CA PHE A 350 3.77 -17.14 -0.03
C PHE A 350 3.54 -16.72 -1.49
N ALA A 351 3.85 -15.47 -1.84
CA ALA A 351 3.69 -14.98 -3.21
C ALA A 351 4.51 -15.81 -4.21
N LYS A 352 5.75 -16.19 -3.83
CA LYS A 352 6.58 -17.09 -4.63
C LYS A 352 6.00 -18.49 -4.76
N SER A 353 5.33 -19.01 -3.73
CA SER A 353 4.70 -20.34 -3.78
C SER A 353 3.57 -20.43 -4.81
N LEU A 354 2.95 -19.31 -5.17
CA LEU A 354 1.90 -19.22 -6.19
C LEU A 354 2.44 -19.30 -7.63
N SER A 355 3.77 -19.32 -7.80
CA SER A 355 4.44 -19.60 -9.08
C SER A 355 3.90 -18.72 -10.24
N ASP A 356 3.43 -19.33 -11.33
CA ASP A 356 3.01 -18.64 -12.55
C ASP A 356 1.73 -17.80 -12.38
N ASP A 357 0.98 -17.97 -11.29
CA ASP A 357 -0.19 -17.13 -11.03
C ASP A 357 0.17 -15.69 -10.65
N VAL A 358 1.42 -15.43 -10.25
CA VAL A 358 1.87 -14.10 -9.78
C VAL A 358 3.05 -13.60 -10.59
N TRP A 359 2.84 -12.48 -11.30
CA TRP A 359 3.92 -11.73 -11.94
C TRP A 359 4.47 -10.68 -10.98
N ILE A 360 5.56 -11.00 -10.28
CA ILE A 360 6.29 -10.03 -9.47
C ILE A 360 7.04 -9.08 -10.41
N CYS A 361 6.70 -7.80 -10.37
CA CYS A 361 7.14 -6.83 -11.38
C CYS A 361 7.45 -5.44 -10.82
N ARG A 362 8.23 -4.69 -11.59
CA ARG A 362 8.42 -3.25 -11.38
C ARG A 362 7.23 -2.47 -11.95
N ARG A 363 7.11 -1.21 -11.52
CA ARG A 363 5.96 -0.38 -11.87
C ARG A 363 6.12 0.20 -13.29
N ASP A 364 7.35 0.50 -13.71
CA ASP A 364 7.69 0.77 -15.12
C ASP A 364 7.35 -0.38 -16.06
N GLU A 365 7.45 -1.64 -15.62
CA GLU A 365 7.07 -2.80 -16.42
C GLU A 365 5.54 -2.89 -16.60
N ILE A 366 4.77 -2.57 -15.57
CA ILE A 366 3.31 -2.42 -15.66
C ILE A 366 2.96 -1.28 -16.63
N ALA A 367 3.63 -0.12 -16.50
CA ALA A 367 3.41 1.00 -17.41
C ALA A 367 3.67 0.57 -18.86
N LEU A 368 4.84 0.00 -19.15
CA LEU A 368 5.19 -0.45 -20.49
C LEU A 368 4.22 -1.50 -21.03
N HIS A 369 3.75 -2.42 -20.19
CA HIS A 369 2.72 -3.37 -20.56
C HIS A 369 1.42 -2.66 -20.96
N TRP A 370 0.99 -1.67 -20.19
CA TRP A 370 -0.25 -0.94 -20.44
C TRP A 370 -0.18 -0.07 -21.70
N TYR A 371 0.93 0.66 -21.91
CA TYR A 371 1.16 1.38 -23.16
C TYR A 371 1.15 0.45 -24.38
N LYS A 372 1.58 -0.82 -24.23
CA LYS A 372 1.67 -1.75 -25.36
C LYS A 372 0.30 -2.27 -25.78
N ASN A 373 -0.51 -2.62 -24.79
CA ASN A 373 -1.70 -3.43 -24.99
C ASN A 373 -3.00 -2.63 -24.83
N HIS A 374 -2.97 -1.49 -24.14
CA HIS A 374 -4.16 -0.76 -23.70
C HIS A 374 -4.08 0.76 -23.96
N HIS A 375 -3.13 1.25 -24.76
CA HIS A 375 -3.06 2.68 -25.10
C HIS A 375 -4.32 3.13 -25.86
N PRO A 376 -4.91 4.31 -25.56
CA PRO A 376 -6.17 4.76 -26.18
C PRO A 376 -6.09 4.88 -27.71
N ASP A 377 -4.94 5.31 -28.23
CA ASP A 377 -4.69 5.42 -29.69
C ASP A 377 -4.25 4.09 -30.35
N GLY A 378 -4.27 2.99 -29.60
CA GLY A 378 -3.85 1.66 -30.05
C GLY A 378 -2.33 1.42 -30.10
N PRO A 379 -1.88 0.20 -30.46
CA PRO A 379 -0.50 -0.25 -30.26
C PRO A 379 0.58 0.45 -31.09
N LYS A 380 0.19 1.17 -32.17
CA LYS A 380 1.12 1.79 -33.13
C LYS A 380 1.70 3.13 -32.66
N ALA A 381 1.12 3.77 -31.64
CA ALA A 381 1.58 5.04 -31.09
C ALA A 381 2.94 4.94 -30.35
N MET A 382 3.38 3.72 -30.01
CA MET A 382 4.61 3.45 -29.23
C MET A 382 5.92 3.87 -29.94
N LEU A 383 6.03 3.72 -31.26
CA LEU A 383 7.34 3.69 -31.94
C LEU A 383 8.17 4.98 -31.80
N SER A 384 7.52 6.15 -31.60
CA SER A 384 8.20 7.43 -31.45
C SER A 384 8.67 7.72 -30.02
N GLN A 385 7.94 7.27 -28.99
CA GLN A 385 8.30 7.46 -27.57
C GLN A 385 9.32 6.39 -27.09
N TRP A 386 9.35 5.23 -27.77
CA TRP A 386 10.19 4.08 -27.42
C TRP A 386 11.70 4.30 -27.54
N HIS A 387 12.16 5.14 -28.46
CA HIS A 387 13.59 5.32 -28.71
C HIS A 387 14.34 5.93 -27.51
N HIS A 388 13.67 6.77 -26.71
CA HIS A 388 14.27 7.38 -25.51
C HIS A 388 14.28 6.44 -24.30
N ILE A 389 13.34 5.48 -24.23
CA ILE A 389 13.18 4.58 -23.09
C ILE A 389 14.11 3.35 -23.23
N ARG A 390 14.30 2.85 -24.46
CA ARG A 390 15.03 1.60 -24.73
C ARG A 390 16.55 1.68 -24.60
N GLN A 391 17.15 2.88 -24.69
CA GLN A 391 18.61 3.05 -24.49
C GLN A 391 19.08 2.64 -23.07
N ARG A 392 18.16 2.34 -22.14
CA ARG A 392 18.45 2.02 -20.73
C ARG A 392 18.75 0.55 -20.42
N ARG A 393 18.55 -0.39 -21.35
CA ARG A 393 18.73 -1.83 -21.02
C ARG A 393 20.18 -2.30 -20.96
N PHE A 394 21.17 -1.50 -21.36
CA PHE A 394 22.54 -1.99 -21.56
C PHE A 394 23.69 -1.10 -21.05
N ALA A 395 23.43 0.02 -20.39
CA ALA A 395 24.48 1.04 -20.25
C ALA A 395 24.79 1.51 -18.83
N LEU A 396 24.65 0.69 -17.76
CA LEU A 396 25.12 1.12 -16.43
C LEU A 396 25.84 -0.02 -15.72
N SER A 397 27.17 0.08 -15.66
CA SER A 397 28.01 -0.71 -14.77
C SER A 397 28.87 0.23 -13.93
N PHE A 398 29.12 -0.14 -12.68
CA PHE A 398 30.05 0.60 -11.83
C PHE A 398 31.46 0.04 -12.01
N LYS A 399 32.43 0.90 -12.31
CA LYS A 399 33.86 0.59 -12.19
C LYS A 399 34.38 1.32 -10.96
N GLY A 400 34.39 0.65 -9.81
CA GLY A 400 34.65 1.28 -8.51
C GLY A 400 33.45 2.11 -8.03
N ASP A 401 33.67 3.39 -7.72
CA ASP A 401 32.62 4.34 -7.29
C ASP A 401 32.08 5.24 -8.41
N THR A 402 32.58 5.07 -9.63
CA THR A 402 32.15 5.86 -10.79
C THR A 402 31.12 5.08 -11.62
N LEU A 403 30.01 5.75 -11.95
CA LEU A 403 29.00 5.24 -12.88
C LEU A 403 29.56 5.33 -14.31
N VAL A 404 29.65 4.20 -15.00
CA VAL A 404 30.17 4.15 -16.38
C VAL A 404 29.07 3.67 -17.31
N THR A 405 28.84 4.43 -18.38
CA THR A 405 27.99 4.02 -19.48
C THR A 405 28.72 2.98 -20.33
N THR A 406 28.15 1.77 -20.43
CA THR A 406 28.64 0.73 -21.36
C THR A 406 28.03 0.85 -22.73
#